data_AF-A0A511YFI1-F1
#
_entry.id   AF-A0A511YFI1-F1
#
_cell.length_a   1.000
_cell.length_b   1.000
_cell.length_c   1.000
_cell.angle_alpha   90.00
_cell.angle_beta   90.00
_cell.angle_gamma   90.00
#
_symmetry.space_group_name_H-M   'P 1'
#
loop_
_entity.id
_entity.type
_entity.pdbx_description
1 polymer ?
#
loop_
_entity_poly.entity_id
_entity_poly.type
_entity_poly.pdbx_seq_one_letter_code
_entity_poly.pdbx_strand_id
1 'polypeptide(L)'
;MNLSNRNLDSIPNLSKNYNIINLDLSGNNINFWDEKKLPPNLRVLNLSNNKIKGEVKISSKTLPNLVSINLAYNKIEKFYSYSYSLDTIRINNNEITNLLIFNTNKSISTKKIDYLDISYNKKLSNALNFSPSNIKYIKHDGILNDKELYYKLIRIRK
;
A
#
# COMPACT_ATOMS: atom_id res chain seq x y z
N MET A 1 -11.39 8.23 13.08
CA MET A 1 -12.47 8.85 12.30
C MET A 1 -13.00 7.84 11.31
N ASN A 2 -14.31 7.60 11.28
CA ASN A 2 -14.94 6.68 10.34
C ASN A 2 -15.75 7.47 9.29
N LEU A 3 -15.34 7.34 8.03
CA LEU A 3 -15.96 7.90 6.83
C LEU A 3 -16.32 6.81 5.80
N SER A 4 -16.40 5.55 6.24
CA SER A 4 -16.76 4.43 5.38
C SER A 4 -18.20 4.48 4.91
N ASN A 5 -18.49 3.92 3.72
CA ASN A 5 -19.83 3.77 3.17
C ASN A 5 -20.64 5.08 3.05
N ARG A 6 -19.97 6.16 2.59
CA ARG A 6 -20.57 7.50 2.45
C ARG A 6 -20.68 7.97 1.01
N ASN A 7 -20.51 7.08 0.04
CA ASN A 7 -20.51 7.40 -1.39
C ASN A 7 -19.50 8.50 -1.77
N LEU A 8 -18.38 8.62 -1.06
CA LEU A 8 -17.36 9.63 -1.37
C LEU A 8 -16.66 9.27 -2.69
N ASP A 9 -16.62 10.21 -3.63
CA ASP A 9 -15.91 10.02 -4.91
C ASP A 9 -14.41 10.38 -4.83
N SER A 10 -13.99 11.04 -3.74
CA SER A 10 -12.59 11.41 -3.51
C SER A 10 -12.25 11.42 -2.01
N ILE A 11 -10.95 11.33 -1.72
CA ILE A 11 -10.43 11.55 -0.36
C ILE A 11 -10.80 12.99 0.06
N PRO A 12 -11.50 13.19 1.19
CA PRO A 12 -11.79 14.52 1.70
C PRO A 12 -10.49 15.19 2.15
N ASN A 13 -10.40 16.52 2.02
CA ASN A 13 -9.21 17.23 2.46
C ASN A 13 -9.15 17.30 4.00
N LEU A 14 -8.35 16.42 4.59
CA LEU A 14 -8.09 16.30 6.03
C LEU A 14 -6.64 16.66 6.37
N SER A 15 -5.90 17.28 5.45
CA SER A 15 -4.49 17.66 5.59
C SER A 15 -4.18 18.53 6.82
N LYS A 16 -5.16 19.28 7.30
CA LYS A 16 -5.03 20.14 8.49
C LYS A 16 -5.52 19.48 9.79
N ASN A 17 -5.95 18.22 9.74
CA ASN A 17 -6.45 17.53 10.92
C ASN A 17 -5.34 16.69 11.56
N TYR A 18 -4.63 17.28 12.51
CA TYR A 18 -3.52 16.64 13.22
C TYR A 18 -3.96 15.61 14.28
N ASN A 19 -5.25 15.56 14.60
CA ASN A 19 -5.79 14.67 15.65
C ASN A 19 -6.21 13.30 15.10
N ILE A 20 -6.35 13.15 13.78
CA ILE A 20 -6.74 11.87 13.19
C ILE A 20 -5.53 10.95 13.10
N ILE A 21 -5.55 9.93 13.95
CA ILE A 21 -4.57 8.84 13.96
C ILE A 21 -5.04 7.63 13.13
N ASN A 22 -6.35 7.35 13.16
CA ASN A 22 -6.97 6.24 12.44
C ASN A 22 -8.07 6.79 11.54
N LEU A 23 -8.04 6.45 10.26
CA LEU A 23 -8.99 6.89 9.25
C LEU A 23 -9.54 5.69 8.47
N ASP A 24 -10.86 5.53 8.51
CA ASP A 24 -11.56 4.56 7.68
C ASP A 24 -12.33 5.30 6.56
N LEU A 25 -11.96 5.01 5.32
CA LEU A 25 -12.56 5.50 4.07
C LEU A 25 -13.06 4.32 3.20
N SER A 26 -13.21 3.13 3.77
CA SER A 26 -13.59 1.93 3.02
C SER A 26 -15.03 1.99 2.48
N GLY A 27 -15.33 1.21 1.45
CA GLY A 27 -16.69 1.12 0.89
C GLY A 27 -17.18 2.42 0.28
N ASN A 28 -16.30 3.20 -0.35
CA ASN A 28 -16.65 4.45 -1.03
C ASN A 28 -16.42 4.31 -2.56
N ASN A 29 -16.57 5.42 -3.30
CA ASN A 29 -16.36 5.49 -4.74
C ASN A 29 -15.01 6.13 -5.10
N ILE A 30 -14.08 6.23 -4.15
CA ILE A 30 -12.81 6.95 -4.33
C ILE A 30 -12.02 6.28 -5.45
N ASN A 31 -11.74 7.04 -6.51
CA ASN A 31 -11.10 6.49 -7.72
C ASN A 31 -9.66 6.97 -7.94
N PHE A 32 -9.18 7.89 -7.10
CA PHE A 32 -7.88 8.51 -7.21
C PHE A 32 -7.17 8.60 -5.86
N TRP A 33 -5.89 8.25 -5.85
CA TRP A 33 -5.02 8.38 -4.68
C TRP A 33 -4.47 9.80 -4.57
N ASP A 34 -4.68 10.44 -3.43
CA ASP A 34 -4.14 11.76 -3.13
C ASP A 34 -3.65 11.82 -1.68
N GLU A 35 -2.37 11.51 -1.50
CA GLU A 35 -1.73 11.53 -0.18
C GLU A 35 -1.72 12.92 0.49
N LYS A 36 -1.81 14.01 -0.28
CA LYS A 36 -1.75 15.37 0.25
C LYS A 36 -3.02 15.76 1.01
N LYS A 37 -4.13 15.05 0.80
CA LYS A 37 -5.39 15.26 1.50
C LYS A 37 -5.49 14.49 2.81
N LEU A 38 -4.56 13.58 3.09
CA LEU A 38 -4.61 12.74 4.27
C LEU A 38 -4.08 13.47 5.52
N PRO A 39 -4.54 13.09 6.73
CA PRO A 39 -4.01 13.61 7.98
C PRO A 39 -2.50 13.35 8.15
N PRO A 40 -1.72 14.33 8.64
CA PRO A 40 -0.26 14.19 8.76
C PRO A 40 0.18 13.21 9.86
N ASN A 41 -0.61 13.05 10.93
CA ASN A 41 -0.32 12.15 12.04
C ASN A 41 -0.94 10.74 11.88
N LEU A 42 -1.40 10.42 10.67
CA LEU A 42 -2.10 9.17 10.41
C LEU A 42 -1.19 7.96 10.63
N ARG A 43 -1.70 6.97 11.36
CA ARG A 43 -1.03 5.69 11.63
C ARG A 43 -1.73 4.51 10.97
N VAL A 44 -3.07 4.54 10.88
CA VAL A 44 -3.86 3.48 10.24
C VAL A 44 -4.80 4.08 9.22
N LEU A 45 -4.75 3.57 7.99
CA LEU A 45 -5.60 3.96 6.88
C LEU A 45 -6.30 2.76 6.27
N ASN A 46 -7.63 2.79 6.22
CA ASN A 46 -8.42 1.82 5.47
C ASN A 46 -9.08 2.51 4.26
N LEU A 47 -8.72 2.09 3.06
CA LEU A 47 -9.28 2.52 1.77
C LEU A 47 -9.78 1.32 0.96
N SER A 48 -10.00 0.17 1.61
CA SER A 48 -10.49 -1.02 0.94
C SER A 48 -11.87 -0.82 0.33
N ASN A 49 -12.21 -1.62 -0.69
CA ASN A 49 -13.51 -1.55 -1.37
C ASN A 49 -13.79 -0.13 -1.91
N ASN A 50 -12.87 0.35 -2.75
CA ASN A 50 -12.99 1.61 -3.47
C ASN A 50 -12.72 1.36 -4.95
N LYS A 51 -12.53 2.43 -5.73
CA LYS A 51 -12.29 2.38 -7.18
C LYS A 51 -10.89 2.91 -7.55
N ILE A 52 -9.96 2.98 -6.59
CA ILE A 52 -8.64 3.57 -6.77
C ILE A 52 -7.91 2.82 -7.88
N LYS A 53 -7.43 3.55 -8.88
CA LYS A 53 -6.76 2.97 -10.05
C LYS A 53 -5.42 3.62 -10.35
N GLY A 54 -4.65 2.98 -11.22
CA GLY A 54 -3.34 3.48 -11.64
C GLY A 54 -2.27 3.28 -10.56
N GLU A 55 -1.57 4.36 -10.21
CA GLU A 55 -0.39 4.31 -9.35
C GLU A 55 -0.68 4.85 -7.94
N VAL A 56 -0.26 4.08 -6.93
CA VAL A 56 -0.24 4.50 -5.53
C VAL A 56 1.21 4.57 -5.06
N LYS A 57 1.61 5.75 -4.59
CA LYS A 57 2.90 6.02 -3.96
C LYS A 57 2.68 6.38 -2.51
N ILE A 58 3.37 5.71 -1.59
CA ILE A 58 3.41 6.04 -0.17
C ILE A 58 4.84 6.45 0.21
N SER A 59 4.99 7.54 0.95
CA SER A 59 6.29 8.05 1.39
C SER A 59 6.22 8.54 2.83
N SER A 60 7.28 8.29 3.61
CA SER A 60 7.42 8.87 4.95
C SER A 60 7.60 10.40 4.92
N LYS A 61 7.82 11.02 3.75
CA LYS A 61 7.80 12.48 3.62
C LYS A 61 6.39 13.06 3.79
N THR A 62 5.37 12.32 3.37
CA THR A 62 3.97 12.78 3.38
C THR A 62 3.19 12.14 4.52
N LEU A 63 3.46 10.87 4.83
CA LEU A 63 2.80 10.08 5.86
C LEU A 63 3.86 9.44 6.78
N PRO A 64 4.58 10.25 7.60
CA PRO A 64 5.75 9.79 8.36
C PRO A 64 5.42 8.69 9.36
N ASN A 65 4.21 8.72 9.92
CA ASN A 65 3.79 7.85 11.02
C ASN A 65 2.91 6.67 10.57
N LEU A 66 2.69 6.48 9.27
CA LEU A 66 1.77 5.46 8.78
C LEU A 66 2.34 4.05 8.97
N VAL A 67 1.64 3.24 9.77
CA VAL A 67 2.04 1.88 10.16
C VAL A 67 1.25 0.82 9.40
N SER A 68 -0.03 1.06 9.16
CA SER A 68 -0.92 0.10 8.51
C SER A 68 -1.74 0.76 7.41
N ILE A 69 -1.74 0.13 6.24
CA ILE A 69 -2.58 0.54 5.12
C ILE A 69 -3.33 -0.66 4.53
N ASN A 70 -4.62 -0.46 4.30
CA ASN A 70 -5.48 -1.40 3.59
C ASN A 70 -6.05 -0.76 2.33
N LEU A 71 -5.63 -1.26 1.16
CA LEU A 71 -6.06 -0.88 -0.18
C LEU A 71 -6.70 -2.06 -0.93
N ALA A 72 -7.11 -3.11 -0.21
CA ALA A 72 -7.70 -4.30 -0.80
C ALA A 72 -8.96 -3.95 -1.61
N TYR A 73 -9.27 -4.73 -2.64
CA TYR A 73 -10.48 -4.53 -3.46
C TYR A 73 -10.54 -3.12 -4.07
N ASN A 74 -9.52 -2.80 -4.86
CA ASN A 74 -9.42 -1.60 -5.68
C ASN A 74 -9.01 -2.01 -7.12
N LYS A 75 -8.55 -1.08 -7.94
CA LYS A 75 -8.08 -1.30 -9.32
C LYS A 75 -6.64 -0.81 -9.52
N ILE A 76 -5.82 -0.90 -8.48
CA ILE A 76 -4.44 -0.38 -8.47
C ILE A 76 -3.58 -1.22 -9.40
N GLU A 77 -2.81 -0.57 -10.26
CA GLU A 77 -1.92 -1.21 -11.23
C GLU A 77 -0.46 -1.20 -10.75
N LYS A 78 -0.07 -0.17 -10.00
CA LYS A 78 1.30 0.04 -9.52
C LYS A 78 1.27 0.47 -8.05
N PHE A 79 2.02 -0.22 -7.21
CA PHE A 79 2.15 0.14 -5.80
C PHE A 79 3.63 0.33 -5.44
N TYR A 80 3.95 1.52 -4.96
CA TYR A 80 5.29 1.91 -4.55
C TYR A 80 5.29 2.43 -3.12
N SER A 81 6.04 1.77 -2.24
CA SER A 81 6.27 2.24 -0.88
C SER A 81 7.72 2.66 -0.70
N TYR A 82 7.91 3.89 -0.25
CA TYR A 82 9.16 4.45 0.26
C TYR A 82 9.01 4.78 1.76
N SER A 83 8.04 4.15 2.44
CA SER A 83 7.81 4.36 3.85
C SER A 83 8.69 3.45 4.70
N TYR A 84 9.34 4.04 5.71
CA TYR A 84 10.13 3.31 6.69
C TYR A 84 9.32 2.90 7.94
N SER A 85 8.07 3.33 8.04
CA SER A 85 7.18 3.10 9.20
C SER A 85 6.12 2.03 8.96
N LEU A 86 5.84 1.68 7.69
CA LEU A 86 4.83 0.68 7.34
C LEU A 86 5.23 -0.73 7.78
N ASP A 87 4.33 -1.40 8.50
CA ASP A 87 4.47 -2.78 8.98
C ASP A 87 3.39 -3.70 8.41
N THR A 88 2.22 -3.17 8.05
CA THR A 88 1.12 -3.94 7.47
C THR A 88 0.62 -3.31 6.18
N ILE A 89 0.70 -4.07 5.09
CA ILE A 89 0.26 -3.63 3.77
C ILE A 89 -0.71 -4.67 3.22
N ARG A 90 -1.94 -4.26 2.93
CA ARG A 90 -2.92 -5.09 2.21
C ARG A 90 -3.25 -4.44 0.88
N ILE A 91 -2.89 -5.10 -0.20
CA ILE A 91 -3.11 -4.68 -1.59
C ILE A 91 -3.70 -5.82 -2.42
N ASN A 92 -4.30 -6.81 -1.76
CA ASN A 92 -4.93 -7.95 -2.40
C ASN A 92 -6.19 -7.54 -3.20
N ASN A 93 -6.58 -8.34 -4.17
CA ASN A 93 -7.70 -8.05 -5.07
C ASN A 93 -7.55 -6.68 -5.75
N ASN A 94 -6.45 -6.51 -6.48
CA ASN A 94 -6.15 -5.35 -7.32
C ASN A 94 -5.67 -5.82 -8.70
N GLU A 95 -5.16 -4.91 -9.52
CA GLU A 95 -4.62 -5.20 -10.86
C GLU A 95 -3.10 -5.01 -10.92
N ILE A 96 -2.40 -5.25 -9.80
CA ILE A 96 -0.99 -4.88 -9.67
C ILE A 96 -0.15 -5.66 -10.67
N THR A 97 0.66 -4.92 -11.42
CA THR A 97 1.68 -5.43 -12.33
C THR A 97 3.08 -5.07 -11.84
N ASN A 98 3.22 -3.90 -11.21
CA ASN A 98 4.46 -3.43 -10.65
C ASN A 98 4.34 -3.21 -9.14
N LEU A 99 5.18 -3.92 -8.39
CA LEU A 99 5.29 -3.79 -6.95
C LEU A 99 6.72 -3.43 -6.57
N LEU A 100 6.87 -2.41 -5.74
CA LEU A 100 8.17 -2.05 -5.16
C LEU A 100 7.98 -1.50 -3.75
N ILE A 101 8.79 -2.02 -2.83
CA ILE A 101 8.72 -1.72 -1.41
C ILE A 101 10.16 -1.49 -0.95
N PHE A 102 10.47 -0.23 -0.63
CA PHE A 102 11.71 0.17 0.01
C PHE A 102 11.46 0.33 1.50
N ASN A 103 12.09 -0.53 2.30
CA ASN A 103 12.02 -0.46 3.76
C ASN A 103 13.42 -0.40 4.38
N THR A 104 14.26 0.54 3.93
CA THR A 104 15.60 0.72 4.51
C THR A 104 15.70 2.08 5.18
N ASN A 105 15.48 2.14 6.48
CA ASN A 105 16.11 3.18 7.30
C ASN A 105 17.59 2.82 7.42
N LYS A 106 18.47 3.61 6.79
CA LYS A 106 19.92 3.36 6.72
C LYS A 106 20.59 3.26 8.11
N SER A 107 19.91 3.66 9.17
CA SER A 107 20.38 3.64 10.56
C SER A 107 19.96 2.40 11.38
N ILE A 108 19.01 1.58 10.91
CA ILE A 108 18.54 0.34 11.60
C ILE A 108 18.25 -0.71 10.53
N SER A 109 19.27 -1.46 10.12
CA SER A 109 19.22 -2.37 8.97
C SER A 109 18.51 -3.71 9.21
N THR A 110 17.53 -3.77 10.13
CA THR A 110 16.91 -5.05 10.56
C THR A 110 15.39 -5.07 10.63
N LYS A 111 14.70 -3.93 10.48
CA LYS A 111 13.23 -3.90 10.57
C LYS A 111 12.61 -4.57 9.34
N LYS A 112 12.01 -5.75 9.54
CA LYS A 112 11.16 -6.41 8.54
C LYS A 112 9.75 -5.84 8.58
N ILE A 113 9.07 -5.79 7.43
CA ILE A 113 7.62 -5.58 7.40
C ILE A 113 6.95 -6.83 7.97
N ASP A 114 5.95 -6.66 8.82
CA ASP A 114 5.31 -7.80 9.47
C ASP A 114 4.40 -8.58 8.51
N TYR A 115 3.61 -7.86 7.72
CA TYR A 115 2.57 -8.47 6.91
C TYR A 115 2.39 -7.78 5.56
N LEU A 116 2.45 -8.57 4.48
CA LEU A 116 2.13 -8.15 3.13
C LEU A 116 1.10 -9.12 2.52
N ASP A 117 -0.04 -8.58 2.10
CA ASP A 117 -1.00 -9.34 1.31
C ASP A 117 -1.07 -8.79 -0.12
N ILE A 118 -0.56 -9.58 -1.05
CA ILE A 118 -0.53 -9.33 -2.50
C ILE A 118 -1.43 -10.30 -3.26
N SER A 119 -2.21 -11.13 -2.56
CA SER A 119 -3.05 -12.16 -3.17
C SER A 119 -4.05 -11.59 -4.17
N TYR A 120 -4.46 -12.41 -5.13
CA TYR A 120 -5.43 -12.05 -6.17
C TYR A 120 -5.04 -10.84 -7.02
N ASN A 121 -3.73 -10.60 -7.20
CA ASN A 121 -3.21 -9.72 -8.24
C ASN A 121 -2.75 -10.58 -9.43
N LYS A 122 -3.72 -11.03 -10.25
CA LYS A 122 -3.49 -12.05 -11.29
C LYS A 122 -2.40 -11.72 -12.32
N LYS A 123 -2.05 -10.44 -12.47
CA LYS A 123 -1.02 -9.94 -13.40
C LYS A 123 0.34 -9.73 -12.72
N LEU A 124 0.43 -9.85 -11.39
CA LEU A 124 1.65 -9.62 -10.63
C LEU A 124 2.60 -10.81 -10.78
N SER A 125 3.80 -10.56 -11.29
CA SER A 125 4.86 -11.56 -11.37
C SER A 125 5.35 -11.99 -9.98
N ASN A 126 5.79 -13.25 -9.85
CA ASN A 126 6.47 -13.75 -8.66
C ASN A 126 7.92 -13.22 -8.51
N ALA A 127 8.44 -12.52 -9.51
CA ALA A 127 9.72 -11.81 -9.45
C ALA A 127 9.55 -10.41 -8.84
N LEU A 128 10.05 -10.21 -7.62
CA LEU A 128 9.88 -8.98 -6.85
C LEU A 128 11.12 -8.07 -6.89
N ASN A 129 10.90 -6.76 -6.78
CA ASN A 129 11.96 -5.75 -6.68
C ASN A 129 12.58 -5.62 -5.28
N PHE A 130 12.22 -6.50 -4.36
CA PHE A 130 12.74 -6.56 -3.00
C PHE A 130 12.87 -8.03 -2.61
N SER A 131 13.73 -8.31 -1.62
CA SER A 131 13.85 -9.65 -1.08
C SER A 131 12.58 -10.04 -0.31
N PRO A 132 11.88 -11.13 -0.65
CA PRO A 132 10.76 -11.63 0.15
C PRO A 132 11.12 -11.83 1.62
N SER A 133 12.37 -12.19 1.93
CA SER A 133 12.86 -12.38 3.29
C SER A 133 12.86 -11.11 4.16
N ASN A 134 12.68 -9.93 3.57
CA ASN A 134 12.49 -8.66 4.28
C ASN A 134 11.06 -8.47 4.82
N ILE A 135 10.14 -9.39 4.49
CA ILE A 135 8.79 -9.44 5.01
C ILE A 135 8.65 -10.69 5.88
N LYS A 136 8.06 -10.60 7.07
CA LYS A 136 7.87 -11.75 7.95
C LYS A 136 6.82 -12.72 7.41
N TYR A 137 5.71 -12.19 6.91
CA TYR A 137 4.63 -12.98 6.32
C TYR A 137 4.13 -12.35 5.02
N ILE A 138 4.11 -13.14 3.95
CA ILE A 138 3.56 -12.74 2.65
C ILE A 138 2.44 -13.69 2.25
N LYS A 139 1.24 -13.15 2.03
CA LYS A 139 0.14 -13.86 1.37
C LYS A 139 0.13 -13.50 -0.12
N HIS A 140 0.18 -14.51 -0.98
CA HIS A 140 0.38 -14.30 -2.42
C HIS A 140 -0.38 -15.28 -3.32
N ASP A 141 -1.39 -15.99 -2.81
CA ASP A 141 -2.25 -16.85 -3.62
C ASP A 141 -2.90 -16.06 -4.77
N GLY A 142 -2.97 -16.65 -5.96
CA GLY A 142 -3.65 -16.06 -7.11
C GLY A 142 -2.92 -14.90 -7.78
N ILE A 143 -1.59 -14.83 -7.63
CA ILE A 143 -0.71 -14.00 -8.48
C ILE A 143 -0.33 -14.74 -9.78
N LEU A 144 0.36 -14.06 -10.71
CA LEU A 144 0.76 -14.68 -11.98
C LEU A 144 1.66 -15.91 -11.74
N ASN A 145 1.28 -17.03 -12.35
CA ASN A 145 1.91 -18.35 -12.25
C ASN A 145 1.79 -19.04 -10.89
N ASP A 146 1.29 -18.38 -9.84
CA ASP A 146 1.14 -18.91 -8.48
C ASP A 146 2.41 -19.64 -7.96
N LYS A 147 3.58 -19.12 -8.35
CA LYS A 147 4.91 -19.66 -8.01
C LYS A 147 5.49 -18.97 -6.78
N GLU A 148 6.50 -19.61 -6.18
CA GLU A 148 7.29 -19.03 -5.10
C GLU A 148 7.88 -17.65 -5.49
N LEU A 149 7.83 -16.73 -4.53
CA LEU A 149 8.33 -15.37 -4.68
C LEU A 149 9.85 -15.35 -4.63
N TYR A 150 10.50 -14.60 -5.52
CA TYR A 150 11.94 -14.44 -5.50
C TYR A 150 12.37 -13.02 -5.85
N TYR A 151 13.55 -12.62 -5.37
CA TYR A 151 14.12 -11.32 -5.67
C TYR A 151 14.70 -11.28 -7.09
N LYS A 152 14.36 -10.24 -7.85
CA LYS A 152 14.98 -9.92 -9.14
C LYS A 152 15.17 -8.41 -9.26
N LEU A 153 16.41 -7.98 -9.49
CA LEU A 153 16.70 -6.60 -9.88
C LEU A 153 16.06 -6.31 -11.24
N ILE A 154 14.90 -5.64 -11.24
CA ILE A 154 14.32 -5.11 -12.48
C ILE A 154 14.94 -3.73 -12.69
N ARG A 155 15.74 -3.59 -13.75
CA ARG A 155 16.19 -2.28 -14.22
C ARG A 155 14.95 -1.51 -14.70
N ILE A 156 14.47 -0.56 -13.90
CA ILE A 156 13.51 0.43 -14.35
C ILE A 156 14.24 1.26 -15.41
N ARG A 157 13.85 1.12 -16.68
CA ARG A 157 14.32 2.02 -17.75
C ARG A 157 13.82 3.42 -17.40
N LYS A 158 14.76 4.37 -17.27
CA LYS A 158 14.48 5.79 -17.06
C LYS A 158 13.67 6.35 -18.22
#